data_AF-A0A520AE21-F1
#
_entry.id   AF-A0A520AE21-F1
#
_cell.length_a   1.000
_cell.length_b   1.000
_cell.length_c   1.000
_cell.angle_alpha   90.00
_cell.angle_beta   90.00
_cell.angle_gamma   90.00
#
_symmetry.space_group_name_H-M   'P 1'
#
loop_
_entity.id
_entity.type
_entity.pdbx_description
1 polymer ?
#
loop_
_entity_poly.entity_id
_entity_poly.type
_entity_poly.pdbx_seq_one_letter_code
_entity_poly.pdbx_strand_id
1 'polypeptide(L)' 'AAGGSISAEHGIGQMKRDELERLSSPARMTALRAIKSALDPLGILNPGKLVTLARPPGAP' A
#
# COMPACT_ATOMS: atom_id res chain seq x y z
N ALA A 1 7.28 -13.75 17.47
CA ALA A 1 7.68 -13.89 16.04
C ALA A 1 9.06 -13.24 15.84
N ALA A 2 9.90 -13.78 14.95
CA ALA A 2 11.33 -13.43 14.84
C ALA A 2 11.67 -12.28 13.86
N GLY A 3 10.70 -11.44 13.47
CA GLY A 3 10.95 -10.28 12.58
C GLY A 3 11.19 -10.60 11.10
N GLY A 4 10.75 -11.76 10.61
CA GLY A 4 10.87 -12.14 9.20
C GLY A 4 9.98 -11.32 8.25
N SER A 5 10.30 -11.35 6.95
CA SER A 5 9.49 -10.70 5.91
C SER A 5 8.23 -11.50 5.58
N ILE A 6 7.09 -10.81 5.39
CA ILE A 6 5.84 -11.43 4.90
C ILE A 6 5.89 -11.84 3.42
N SER A 7 6.87 -11.33 2.69
CA SER A 7 7.13 -11.70 1.31
C SER A 7 8.61 -11.57 1.02
N ALA A 8 9.28 -12.70 0.77
CA ALA A 8 10.66 -12.71 0.31
C ALA A 8 10.75 -12.29 -1.17
N GLU A 9 9.97 -12.92 -2.05
CA GLU A 9 10.11 -12.79 -3.51
C GLU A 9 8.79 -12.57 -4.26
N HIS A 10 7.69 -13.19 -3.81
CA HIS A 10 6.41 -13.22 -4.52
C HIS A 10 5.67 -11.87 -4.58
N GLY A 11 6.11 -10.90 -3.77
CA GLY A 11 5.47 -9.60 -3.59
C GLY A 11 4.22 -9.63 -2.71
N ILE A 12 3.56 -8.48 -2.64
CA ILE A 12 2.40 -8.24 -1.77
C ILE A 12 1.07 -8.49 -2.51
N GLY A 13 0.95 -7.91 -3.71
CA GLY A 13 -0.26 -7.98 -4.51
C GLY A 13 -1.51 -7.53 -3.75
N GLN A 14 -2.61 -8.26 -3.92
CA GLN A 14 -3.85 -8.09 -3.16
C GLN A 14 -3.86 -8.98 -1.91
N MET A 15 -3.34 -10.20 -2.05
CA MET A 15 -3.42 -11.25 -1.03
C MET A 15 -2.78 -10.85 0.30
N LYS A 16 -1.62 -10.18 0.25
CA LYS A 16 -0.87 -9.80 1.47
C LYS A 16 -1.00 -8.32 1.81
N ARG A 17 -1.93 -7.61 1.17
CA ARG A 17 -2.02 -6.15 1.24
C ARG A 17 -2.45 -5.68 2.63
N ASP A 18 -3.43 -6.35 3.21
CA ASP A 18 -3.93 -6.02 4.54
C ASP A 18 -2.91 -6.41 5.64
N GLU A 19 -2.17 -7.49 5.41
CA GLU A 19 -1.06 -7.90 6.30
C GLU A 19 0.12 -6.92 6.25
N LEU A 20 0.44 -6.38 5.06
CA LEU A 20 1.41 -5.29 4.92
C LEU A 20 0.97 -4.08 5.76
N GLU A 21 -0.29 -3.70 5.70
CA GLU A 21 -0.82 -2.56 6.45
C GLU A 21 -0.78 -2.79 7.97
N ARG A 22 -1.08 -4.02 8.42
CA ARG A 22 -1.04 -4.40 9.84
C ARG A 22 0.37 -4.41 10.42
N LEU A 23 1.37 -4.82 9.64
CA LEU A 23 2.74 -5.00 10.10
C LEU A 23 3.68 -3.82 9.80
N SER A 24 3.32 -2.93 8.88
CA SER A 24 4.15 -1.79 8.52
C SER A 24 3.96 -0.63 9.50
N SER A 25 5.02 0.18 9.64
CA SER A 25 4.87 1.44 10.37
C SER A 25 3.92 2.39 9.65
N PRO A 26 3.19 3.25 10.37
CA PRO A 26 2.35 4.28 9.76
C PRO A 26 3.12 5.16 8.78
N ALA A 27 4.34 5.56 9.12
CA ALA A 27 5.20 6.37 8.26
C ALA A 27 5.51 5.71 6.91
N ARG A 28 5.80 4.40 6.91
CA ARG A 28 6.03 3.64 5.67
C ARG A 28 4.77 3.61 4.80
N MET A 29 3.62 3.37 5.40
CA MET A 29 2.35 3.33 4.67
C MET A 29 1.98 4.70 4.09
N THR A 30 2.22 5.78 4.82
CA THR A 30 2.05 7.15 4.33
C THR A 30 2.96 7.42 3.13
N ALA A 31 4.23 7.04 3.20
CA ALA A 31 5.17 7.23 2.10
C ALA A 31 4.74 6.45 0.83
N LEU A 32 4.36 5.18 0.97
CA LEU A 32 3.88 4.37 -0.16
C LEU A 32 2.65 4.97 -0.84
N ARG A 33 1.68 5.45 -0.04
CA ARG A 33 0.48 6.12 -0.57
C ARG A 33 0.84 7.44 -1.25
N ALA A 34 1.71 8.26 -0.67
CA ALA A 34 2.15 9.52 -1.27
C ALA A 34 2.84 9.30 -2.62
N ILE A 35 3.77 8.33 -2.69
CA ILE A 35 4.44 7.95 -3.95
C ILE A 35 3.40 7.48 -4.98
N LYS A 36 2.47 6.61 -4.58
CA LYS A 36 1.42 6.10 -5.47
C LYS A 36 0.54 7.24 -6.01
N SER A 37 0.12 8.17 -5.17
CA SER A 37 -0.68 9.34 -5.57
C SER A 37 0.08 10.30 -6.48
N ALA A 38 1.38 10.48 -6.27
CA ALA A 38 2.21 11.34 -7.13
C ALA A 38 2.39 10.75 -8.54
N LEU A 39 2.55 9.42 -8.64
CA LEU A 39 2.80 8.73 -9.90
C LEU A 39 1.52 8.34 -10.65
N ASP A 40 0.45 8.02 -9.93
CA ASP A 40 -0.83 7.59 -10.48
C ASP A 40 -1.98 8.30 -9.76
N PRO A 41 -2.15 9.61 -10.01
CA PRO A 41 -3.18 10.41 -9.36
C PRO A 41 -4.60 9.98 -9.73
N LEU A 42 -4.77 9.30 -10.88
CA LEU A 42 -6.06 8.76 -11.32
C LEU A 42 -6.32 7.34 -10.82
N GLY A 43 -5.33 6.68 -10.20
CA GLY A 43 -5.47 5.35 -9.62
C GLY A 43 -5.68 4.22 -10.64
N ILE A 44 -5.26 4.40 -11.90
CA ILE A 44 -5.51 3.43 -12.98
C ILE A 44 -4.49 2.29 -13.01
N LEU A 45 -3.32 2.46 -12.40
CA LEU A 45 -2.24 1.47 -12.43
C LEU A 45 -2.44 0.44 -11.31
N ASN A 46 -3.01 -0.70 -11.67
CA ASN A 46 -3.17 -1.89 -10.80
C ASN A 46 -3.97 -1.61 -9.50
N PRO A 47 -5.25 -1.22 -9.62
CA PRO A 47 -6.07 -0.81 -8.48
C PRO A 47 -6.25 -1.91 -7.44
N GLY A 48 -6.25 -1.52 -6.17
CA GLY A 48 -6.46 -2.41 -5.04
C GLY A 48 -5.28 -3.32 -4.70
N LYS A 49 -4.09 -3.10 -5.26
CA LYS A 49 -2.87 -3.88 -5.00
C LYS A 49 -1.82 -3.01 -4.31
N LEU A 50 -1.00 -3.62 -3.45
CA LEU A 50 0.01 -2.99 -2.59
C LEU A 50 -0.51 -1.96 -1.56
N VAL A 51 -1.17 -0.89 -2.01
CA VAL A 51 -1.79 0.11 -1.14
C VAL A 51 -3.16 0.49 -1.67
N THR A 52 -4.13 0.63 -0.77
CA THR A 52 -5.38 1.32 -1.09
C THR A 52 -5.13 2.80 -0.87
N LEU A 53 -5.32 3.61 -1.91
CA LEU A 53 -5.48 5.04 -1.73
C LEU A 53 -6.87 5.23 -1.13
N ALA A 54 -6.96 5.57 0.16
CA ALA A 54 -8.22 6.07 0.68
C ALA A 54 -8.62 7.25 -0.20
N ARG A 55 -9.90 7.30 -0.64
CA ARG A 55 -10.43 8.53 -1.24
C ARG A 55 -10.10 9.66 -0.27
N PRO A 56 -9.40 10.74 -0.69
CA PRO A 56 -9.14 11.84 0.22
C PRO A 56 -10.48 12.30 0.80
N PRO A 57 -10.62 12.49 2.13
CA PRO A 57 -11.80 13.15 2.64
C PRO A 57 -11.86 14.54 2.01
N GLY A 58 -12.82 14.76 1.11
CA GLY A 58 -13.05 16.05 0.45
C GLY A 58 -12.42 16.25 -0.95
N ALA A 59 -12.03 15.21 -1.68
CA ALA A 59 -11.97 15.36 -3.15
C ALA A 59 -13.40 15.62 -3.67
N PRO A 60 -13.63 16.56 -4.60
CA PRO A 60 -14.97 16.92 -5.08
C PRO A 60 -15.75 15.71 -5.63
#